data_AF-A0AAF5DID3-F1
#
_entry.id   AF-A0AAF5DID3-F1
#
_cell.length_a   1.000
_cell.length_b   1.000
_cell.length_c   1.000
_cell.angle_alpha   90.00
_cell.angle_beta   90.00
_cell.angle_gamma   90.00
#
_symmetry.space_group_name_H-M   'P 1'
#
loop_
_entity.id
_entity.type
_entity.pdbx_description
1 polymer ?
#
loop_
_entity_poly.entity_id
_entity_poly.type
_entity_poly.pdbx_seq_one_letter_code
_entity_poly.pdbx_strand_id
1 'polypeptide(L)'
;MGSNDDEMPLGSMTGDKDIYNIVWGKHDKPMQIQNFMTKSDDAQFIKDMFDPTPYDILNLLFSENILSHIVFHTNLYAQQNFLKIGKTYKQTNIHEIKTFLGINLLMDIRSLPSYRDY
;
A
#
# COMPACT_ATOMS: atom_id res chain seq x y z
N MET A 1 -23.59 12.12 -21.14
CA MET A 1 -22.23 12.58 -20.77
C MET A 1 -21.81 11.78 -19.56
N GLY A 2 -20.80 10.91 -19.69
CA GLY A 2 -20.36 10.04 -18.61
C GLY A 2 -19.63 10.83 -17.53
N SER A 3 -20.17 10.87 -16.32
CA SER A 3 -19.51 11.41 -15.15
C SER A 3 -18.49 10.38 -14.68
N ASN A 4 -17.20 10.72 -14.74
CA ASN A 4 -16.11 9.91 -14.21
C ASN A 4 -16.14 9.99 -12.69
N ASP A 5 -16.77 9.01 -12.04
CA ASP A 5 -16.79 8.89 -10.57
C ASP A 5 -15.36 8.72 -9.97
N ASP A 6 -14.38 8.42 -10.81
CA ASP A 6 -12.96 8.29 -10.48
C ASP A 6 -12.26 9.63 -10.15
N GLU A 7 -12.91 10.79 -10.35
CA GLU A 7 -12.34 12.11 -10.03
C GLU A 7 -12.79 12.69 -8.67
N MET A 8 -13.56 11.94 -7.87
CA MET A 8 -14.04 12.47 -6.58
C MET A 8 -12.90 12.58 -5.55
N PRO A 9 -12.63 13.77 -4.98
CA PRO A 9 -11.70 13.88 -3.85
C PRO A 9 -12.26 13.09 -2.66
N LEU A 10 -11.42 12.31 -1.97
CA LEU A 10 -11.84 11.46 -0.83
C LEU A 10 -12.68 12.19 0.24
N GLY A 11 -12.59 13.53 0.31
CA GLY A 11 -13.44 14.36 1.16
C GLY A 11 -14.92 14.45 0.79
N SER A 12 -15.36 13.91 -0.36
CA SER A 12 -16.78 13.86 -0.77
C SER A 12 -17.42 12.48 -0.61
N MET A 13 -16.67 11.46 -0.16
CA MET A 13 -17.23 10.16 0.18
C MET A 13 -17.91 10.24 1.56
N THR A 14 -19.17 10.67 1.55
CA THR A 14 -20.07 10.66 2.71
C THR A 14 -20.46 9.22 3.04
N GLY A 15 -19.59 8.48 3.72
CA GLY A 15 -19.83 7.07 4.05
C GLY A 15 -19.34 6.62 5.41
N ASP A 16 -18.27 7.22 5.95
CA ASP A 16 -17.71 6.78 7.23
C ASP A 16 -17.17 7.98 8.01
N LYS A 17 -17.89 8.41 9.05
CA LYS A 17 -17.59 9.63 9.80
C LYS A 17 -16.26 9.57 10.55
N ASP A 18 -15.69 8.37 10.71
CA ASP A 18 -14.43 8.15 11.41
C ASP A 18 -13.19 8.42 10.54
N ILE A 19 -13.34 8.44 9.21
CA ILE A 19 -12.23 8.71 8.28
C ILE A 19 -11.69 10.15 8.43
N TYR A 20 -12.54 11.10 8.83
CA TYR A 20 -12.18 12.52 8.93
C TYR A 20 -11.23 12.84 10.10
N ASN A 21 -11.03 11.93 11.05
CA ASN A 21 -10.13 12.13 12.20
C ASN A 21 -8.74 11.51 12.04
N ILE A 22 -8.45 10.85 10.92
CA ILE A 22 -7.14 10.21 10.70
C ILE A 22 -6.13 11.26 10.24
N VAL A 23 -5.38 11.84 11.18
CA VAL A 23 -4.21 12.67 10.87
C VAL A 23 -2.96 11.80 10.87
N TRP A 24 -2.22 11.77 9.75
CA TRP A 24 -0.89 11.16 9.77
C TRP A 24 -0.01 11.94 10.73
N GLY A 25 0.37 11.29 11.82
CA GLY A 25 1.18 11.83 12.89
C GLY A 25 2.28 10.86 13.29
N LYS A 26 3.27 11.36 14.02
CA LYS A 26 4.22 10.50 14.70
C LYS A 26 3.54 10.03 15.98
N HIS A 27 3.39 8.72 16.17
CA HIS A 27 3.10 8.20 17.50
C HIS A 27 4.36 8.30 18.35
N ASP A 28 4.26 8.90 19.55
CA ASP A 28 5.41 9.15 20.43
C ASP A 28 6.08 7.87 20.95
N LYS A 29 5.42 6.71 20.81
CA LYS A 29 5.96 5.40 21.22
C LYS A 29 5.59 4.33 20.20
N PRO A 30 6.55 3.52 19.72
CA PRO A 30 6.20 2.36 18.91
C PRO A 30 5.36 1.39 19.76
N MET A 31 4.28 0.87 19.20
CA MET A 31 3.53 -0.22 19.83
C MET A 31 4.47 -1.43 19.92
N GLN A 32 4.56 -2.07 21.10
CA GLN A 32 5.33 -3.31 21.24
C GLN A 32 4.64 -4.40 20.42
N ILE A 33 5.32 -4.90 19.39
CA ILE A 33 4.85 -6.02 18.58
C ILE A 33 5.15 -7.30 19.36
N GLN A 34 4.14 -8.14 19.56
CA GLN A 34 4.34 -9.45 20.19
C GLN A 34 5.14 -10.36 19.26
N ASN A 35 6.13 -11.07 19.80
CA ASN A 35 6.87 -12.06 19.04
C ASN A 35 5.92 -13.17 18.55
N PHE A 36 6.09 -13.61 17.31
CA PHE A 36 5.42 -14.82 16.83
C PHE A 36 6.00 -16.02 17.58
N MET A 37 5.22 -16.58 18.51
CA MET A 37 5.61 -17.77 19.29
C MET A 37 5.02 -19.06 18.69
N THR A 38 4.18 -18.95 17.66
CA THR A 38 3.61 -20.09 16.95
C THR A 38 4.72 -20.86 16.25
N LYS A 39 4.72 -22.19 16.37
CA LYS A 39 5.65 -23.03 15.61
C LYS A 39 5.44 -22.77 14.11
N SER A 40 6.53 -22.45 13.41
CA SER A 40 6.54 -22.44 11.96
C SER A 40 6.34 -23.86 11.48
N ASP A 41 5.16 -24.16 10.96
CA ASP A 41 4.90 -25.40 10.24
C ASP A 41 4.94 -25.10 8.73
N ASP A 42 4.97 -26.17 7.95
CA ASP A 42 4.78 -26.08 6.53
C ASP A 42 3.42 -25.45 6.24
N ALA A 43 3.41 -24.34 5.50
CA ALA A 43 2.20 -23.64 5.10
C ALA A 43 1.38 -24.53 4.14
N GLN A 44 0.52 -25.38 4.70
CA GLN A 44 -0.23 -26.39 3.94
C GLN A 44 -1.04 -25.75 2.81
N PHE A 45 -1.61 -24.57 3.05
CA PHE A 45 -2.35 -23.82 2.04
C PHE A 45 -1.50 -23.43 0.81
N ILE A 46 -0.17 -23.27 0.95
CA ILE A 46 0.75 -23.03 -0.17
C ILE A 46 0.98 -24.34 -0.94
N LYS A 47 1.10 -25.47 -0.23
CA LYS A 47 1.27 -26.80 -0.85
C LYS A 47 0.02 -27.26 -1.60
N ASP A 48 -1.15 -26.84 -1.15
CA ASP A 48 -2.44 -27.19 -1.75
C ASP A 48 -2.78 -26.33 -2.98
N MET A 49 -1.96 -25.31 -3.31
CA MET A 49 -2.17 -24.48 -4.50
C MET A 49 -1.94 -25.32 -5.77
N PHE A 50 -2.87 -25.22 -6.72
CA PHE A 50 -2.76 -25.88 -8.02
C PHE A 50 -1.88 -25.04 -8.96
N ASP A 51 -0.66 -25.51 -9.23
CA ASP A 51 0.32 -24.90 -10.15
C ASP A 51 0.58 -23.39 -9.89
N PRO A 52 1.02 -23.01 -8.67
CA PRO A 52 1.20 -21.61 -8.32
C PRO A 52 2.40 -20.99 -9.04
N THR A 53 2.19 -19.83 -9.65
CA THR A 53 3.28 -19.01 -10.18
C THR A 53 3.98 -18.26 -9.04
N PRO A 54 5.23 -17.79 -9.22
CA PRO A 54 5.88 -16.91 -8.24
C PRO A 54 5.05 -15.64 -7.93
N TYR A 55 4.26 -15.16 -8.89
CA TYR A 55 3.35 -14.04 -8.70
C TYR A 55 2.21 -14.38 -7.73
N ASP A 56 1.66 -15.60 -7.80
CA ASP A 56 0.61 -16.05 -6.89
C ASP A 56 1.11 -16.12 -5.45
N ILE A 57 2.34 -16.61 -5.25
CA ILE A 57 2.98 -16.63 -3.93
C ILE A 57 3.20 -15.20 -3.42
N LEU A 58 3.62 -14.27 -4.28
CA LEU A 58 3.82 -12.86 -3.90
C LEU A 58 2.51 -12.18 -3.48
N ASN A 59 1.39 -12.50 -4.13
CA ASN A 59 0.07 -11.96 -3.79
C ASN A 59 -0.42 -12.43 -2.40
N LEU A 60 0.11 -13.52 -1.86
CA LEU A 60 -0.16 -13.93 -0.48
C LEU A 60 0.47 -12.96 0.54
N LEU A 61 1.62 -12.37 0.21
CA LEU A 61 2.33 -11.41 1.06
C LEU A 61 1.75 -10.00 0.91
N PHE A 62 1.41 -9.61 -0.32
CA PHE A 62 0.78 -8.32 -0.65
C PHE A 62 -0.65 -8.54 -1.13
N SER A 63 -1.52 -8.92 -0.21
CA SER A 63 -2.94 -9.11 -0.51
C SER A 63 -3.60 -7.82 -1.04
N GLU A 64 -4.69 -7.96 -1.79
CA GLU A 64 -5.46 -6.81 -2.31
C GLU A 64 -5.90 -5.85 -1.18
N ASN A 65 -6.14 -6.38 0.02
CA ASN A 65 -6.45 -5.57 1.20
C ASN A 65 -5.24 -4.70 1.60
N ILE A 66 -4.05 -5.29 1.73
CA ILE A 66 -2.82 -4.54 2.06
C ILE A 66 -2.55 -3.49 0.99
N LEU A 67 -2.67 -3.84 -0.29
CA LEU A 67 -2.48 -2.90 -1.40
C LEU A 67 -3.48 -1.74 -1.33
N SER A 68 -4.75 -2.03 -1.06
CA SER A 68 -5.80 -1.01 -0.88
C SER A 68 -5.50 -0.08 0.30
N HIS A 69 -5.02 -0.63 1.43
CA HIS A 69 -4.59 0.17 2.57
C HIS A 69 -3.39 1.07 2.22
N ILE A 70 -2.38 0.57 1.51
CA ILE A 70 -1.23 1.37 1.08
C ILE A 70 -1.70 2.53 0.19
N VAL A 71 -2.59 2.27 -0.78
CA VAL A 71 -3.15 3.30 -1.66
C VAL A 71 -3.90 4.36 -0.85
N PHE A 72 -4.83 3.93 0.02
CA PHE A 72 -5.63 4.83 0.85
C PHE A 72 -4.74 5.74 1.70
N HIS A 73 -3.80 5.14 2.43
CA HIS A 73 -2.91 5.85 3.34
C HIS A 73 -1.95 6.80 2.60
N THR A 74 -1.45 6.41 1.44
CA THR A 74 -0.61 7.25 0.58
C THR A 74 -1.37 8.47 0.07
N ASN A 75 -2.60 8.27 -0.41
CA ASN A 75 -3.46 9.35 -0.88
C ASN A 75 -3.89 10.28 0.25
N LEU A 76 -4.19 9.73 1.43
CA LEU A 76 -4.50 10.53 2.62
C LEU A 76 -3.33 11.41 3.04
N TYR A 77 -2.11 10.85 3.08
CA TYR A 77 -0.90 11.61 3.40
C TYR A 77 -0.64 12.73 2.38
N ALA A 78 -0.81 12.45 1.08
CA ALA A 78 -0.63 13.43 0.02
C ALA A 78 -1.68 14.56 0.11
N GLN A 79 -2.95 14.22 0.37
CA GLN A 79 -4.02 15.20 0.62
C GLN A 79 -3.69 16.10 1.81
N GLN A 80 -3.16 15.53 2.90
CA GLN A 80 -2.78 16.31 4.08
C GLN A 80 -1.62 17.26 3.80
N ASN A 81 -0.65 16.85 2.98
CA ASN A 81 0.43 17.74 2.54
C ASN A 81 -0.09 18.85 1.62
N PHE A 82 -1.02 18.54 0.71
CA PHE A 82 -1.67 19.56 -0.11
C PHE A 82 -2.36 20.62 0.77
N LEU A 83 -3.13 20.20 1.78
CA LEU A 83 -3.81 21.11 2.71
C LEU A 83 -2.84 21.92 3.60
N LYS A 84 -1.69 21.35 3.99
CA LYS A 84 -0.72 22.00 4.89
C LYS A 84 0.23 22.96 4.19
N ILE A 85 0.75 22.59 3.01
CA ILE A 85 1.83 23.32 2.32
C ILE A 85 1.52 23.64 0.85
N GLY A 86 0.34 23.28 0.34
CA GLY A 86 -0.05 23.53 -1.05
C GLY A 86 0.67 22.65 -2.07
N LYS A 87 1.37 21.59 -1.64
CA LYS A 87 2.08 20.69 -2.56
C LYS A 87 1.06 19.88 -3.38
N THR A 88 1.00 20.15 -4.67
CA THR A 88 0.15 19.40 -5.60
C THR A 88 0.60 17.94 -5.67
N TYR A 89 -0.37 17.06 -5.90
CA TYR A 89 -0.12 15.63 -6.03
C TYR A 89 -1.14 15.01 -6.98
N LYS A 90 -0.78 13.86 -7.55
CA LYS A 90 -1.71 12.99 -8.27
C LYS A 90 -2.08 11.84 -7.35
N GLN A 91 -3.36 11.48 -7.29
CA GLN A 91 -3.79 10.31 -6.53
C GLN A 91 -3.16 9.05 -7.11
N THR A 92 -2.65 8.20 -6.23
CA THR A 92 -2.13 6.89 -6.60
C THR A 92 -3.22 5.84 -6.65
N ASN A 93 -2.97 4.76 -7.36
CA ASN A 93 -3.89 3.64 -7.52
C ASN A 93 -3.15 2.31 -7.31
N ILE A 94 -3.91 1.21 -7.25
CA ILE A 94 -3.36 -0.12 -7.00
C ILE A 94 -2.34 -0.52 -8.09
N HIS A 95 -2.57 -0.13 -9.35
CA HIS A 95 -1.65 -0.44 -10.44
C HIS A 95 -0.30 0.28 -10.26
N GLU A 96 -0.31 1.57 -9.91
CA GLU A 96 0.90 2.33 -9.62
C GLU A 96 1.69 1.74 -8.44
N ILE A 97 1.00 1.30 -7.37
CA ILE A 97 1.65 0.63 -6.23
C ILE A 97 2.23 -0.74 -6.63
N LYS A 98 1.51 -1.54 -7.41
CA LYS A 98 2.03 -2.82 -7.94
C LYS A 98 3.26 -2.61 -8.81
N THR A 99 3.25 -1.60 -9.68
CA THR A 99 4.40 -1.23 -10.51
C THR A 99 5.57 -0.74 -9.66
N PHE A 100 5.32 0.10 -8.64
CA PHE A 100 6.35 0.54 -7.70
C PHE A 100 7.02 -0.63 -6.97
N LEU A 101 6.24 -1.59 -6.46
CA LEU A 101 6.77 -2.81 -5.84
C LEU A 101 7.56 -3.66 -6.84
N GLY A 102 7.04 -3.84 -8.06
CA GLY A 102 7.72 -4.57 -9.13
C GLY A 102 9.07 -3.97 -9.52
N ILE A 103 9.17 -2.63 -9.60
CA ILE A 103 10.43 -1.92 -9.85
C ILE A 103 11.41 -2.16 -8.70
N ASN A 104 10.97 -2.06 -7.44
CA ASN A 104 11.83 -2.32 -6.27
C ASN A 104 12.37 -3.76 -6.26
N LEU A 105 11.53 -4.75 -6.57
CA LEU A 105 11.96 -6.15 -6.68
C LEU A 105 12.96 -6.34 -7.84
N LEU A 106 12.69 -5.74 -9.00
CA LEU A 106 13.56 -5.86 -10.17
C LEU A 106 14.95 -5.23 -9.93
N MET A 107 14.99 -4.06 -9.29
CA MET A 107 16.24 -3.38 -8.95
C MET A 107 17.10 -4.24 -8.02
N ASP A 108 16.49 -4.87 -7.02
CA ASP A 108 17.19 -5.76 -6.07
C ASP A 108 17.75 -7.00 -6.76
N ILE A 109 16.94 -7.68 -7.60
CA ILE A 109 17.38 -8.86 -8.37
C ILE A 109 18.54 -8.54 -9.31
N ARG A 110 18.52 -7.37 -9.94
CA ARG A 110 19.54 -6.96 -10.92
C ARG A 110 20.73 -6.24 -10.29
N SER A 111 20.73 -6.03 -8.96
CA SER A 111 21.73 -5.22 -8.25
C SER A 111 21.94 -3.86 -8.92
N LEU A 112 20.85 -3.25 -9.39
CA LEU A 112 20.90 -1.91 -9.97
C LEU A 112 21.14 -0.88 -8.87
N PRO A 113 21.86 0.22 -9.17
CA PRO A 113 22.01 1.32 -8.22
C PRO A 113 20.64 1.77 -7.72
N SER A 114 20.59 2.17 -6.45
CA SER A 114 19.42 2.84 -5.92
C SER A 114 19.17 4.09 -6.76
N TYR A 115 17.92 4.52 -6.89
CA TYR A 115 17.64 5.86 -7.44
C TYR A 115 18.44 6.96 -6.70
N ARG A 116 18.84 6.72 -5.44
CA ARG A 116 19.70 7.63 -4.66
C ARG A 116 21.15 7.73 -5.14
N ASP A 117 21.60 6.80 -5.98
CA ASP A 117 22.96 6.80 -6.53
C ASP A 117 23.07 7.66 -7.80
N TYR A 118 21.98 8.31 -8.22
CA TYR A 118 21.90 9.31 -9.29
C TYR A 118 21.53 10.68 -8.74
#